data_AF-A0A6M0G0F3-F1
#
_entry.id   AF-A0A6M0G0F3-F1
#
_cell.length_a   1.000
_cell.length_b   1.000
_cell.length_c   1.000
_cell.angle_alpha   90.00
_cell.angle_beta   90.00
_cell.angle_gamma   90.00
#
_symmetry.space_group_name_H-M   'P 1'
#
loop_
_entity.id
_entity.type
_entity.pdbx_description
1 polymer ?
#
loop_
_entity_poly.entity_id
_entity_poly.type
_entity_poly.pdbx_seq_one_letter_code
_entity_poly.pdbx_strand_id
1 'polypeptide(L)'
;MNQVFGDFIQEFPPNHDSLELSFTPTSERIKNRWRNQRLSAHFMADYIGNFLPLDKDNPEEEKRIKEIKGAVSYIANELLENAMKFHLEASNTKVKLGVHFLDAAELIVAIFTKNSTDRNGADKFQVFIQTLLACDPEEFYIQQVEASAEDENAEMSGLGFLTMINDYQAGLGWKFEPQPSAPEIITVTSMALVSV
;
A
#
# COMPACT_ATOMS: atom_id res chain seq x y z
N MET A 1 2.47 7.16 -21.53
CA MET A 1 3.26 5.93 -21.38
C MET A 1 3.15 5.51 -19.93
N ASN A 2 2.95 4.23 -19.66
CA ASN A 2 2.90 3.74 -18.27
C ASN A 2 4.30 3.83 -17.67
N GLN A 3 4.39 4.20 -16.38
CA GLN A 3 5.64 4.21 -15.64
C GLN A 3 5.56 3.24 -14.48
N VAL A 4 6.64 2.51 -14.22
CA VAL A 4 6.74 1.48 -13.19
C VAL A 4 8.00 1.72 -12.37
N PHE A 5 7.90 1.56 -11.05
CA PHE A 5 8.99 1.75 -10.09
C PHE A 5 9.01 0.60 -9.08
N GLY A 6 10.19 0.32 -8.53
CA GLY A 6 10.39 -0.72 -7.52
C GLY A 6 10.02 -2.13 -8.00
N ASP A 7 9.60 -2.98 -7.08
CA ASP A 7 9.31 -4.40 -7.28
C ASP A 7 7.88 -4.65 -7.77
N PHE A 8 7.34 -3.75 -8.59
CA PHE A 8 5.94 -3.83 -9.00
C PHE A 8 5.66 -5.04 -9.90
N ILE A 9 4.69 -5.86 -9.51
CA ILE A 9 4.23 -7.00 -10.30
C ILE A 9 3.18 -6.53 -11.31
N GLN A 10 3.52 -6.60 -12.59
CA GLN A 10 2.67 -6.08 -13.67
C GLN A 10 1.44 -6.95 -13.96
N GLU A 11 1.58 -8.26 -13.82
CA GLU A 11 0.54 -9.23 -14.14
C GLU A 11 0.45 -10.27 -13.03
N PHE A 12 -0.69 -10.31 -12.35
CA PHE A 12 -1.06 -11.43 -11.50
C PHE A 12 -1.72 -12.51 -12.36
N PRO A 13 -1.35 -13.79 -12.20
CA PRO A 13 -2.01 -14.86 -12.94
C PRO A 13 -3.52 -14.84 -12.64
N PRO A 14 -4.39 -15.01 -13.65
CA PRO A 14 -5.85 -14.92 -13.47
C PRO A 14 -6.43 -16.02 -12.55
N ASN A 15 -5.63 -17.05 -12.25
CA ASN A 15 -6.03 -18.20 -11.45
C ASN A 15 -5.66 -18.04 -9.97
N HIS A 16 -5.01 -16.94 -9.57
CA HIS A 16 -4.62 -16.73 -8.17
C HIS A 16 -5.78 -16.10 -7.38
N ASP A 17 -5.97 -16.59 -6.16
CA ASP A 17 -6.96 -16.05 -5.24
C ASP A 17 -6.68 -14.58 -4.94
N SER A 18 -7.74 -13.78 -4.91
CA SER A 18 -7.65 -12.36 -4.60
C SER A 18 -8.91 -11.85 -3.90
N LEU A 19 -8.71 -10.82 -3.08
CA LEU A 19 -9.79 -10.07 -2.45
C LEU A 19 -9.58 -8.59 -2.73
N GLU A 20 -10.57 -7.94 -3.33
CA GLU A 20 -10.58 -6.49 -3.56
C GLU A 20 -11.75 -5.81 -2.84
N LEU A 21 -11.43 -4.76 -2.10
CA LEU A 21 -12.38 -3.81 -1.53
C LEU A 21 -12.36 -2.53 -2.35
N SER A 22 -13.55 -1.99 -2.65
CA SER A 22 -13.71 -0.74 -3.41
C SER A 22 -14.45 0.30 -2.59
N PHE A 23 -13.91 1.52 -2.58
CA PHE A 23 -14.41 2.65 -1.81
C PHE A 23 -14.80 3.79 -2.75
N THR A 24 -15.92 4.45 -2.45
CA THR A 24 -16.34 5.68 -3.14
C THR A 24 -15.94 6.89 -2.28
N PRO A 25 -14.81 7.56 -2.58
CA PRO A 25 -14.22 8.56 -1.69
C PRO A 25 -15.08 9.81 -1.50
N THR A 26 -15.95 10.12 -2.47
CA THR A 26 -16.89 11.25 -2.40
C THR A 26 -18.08 11.03 -1.47
N SER A 27 -18.30 9.82 -0.96
CA SER A 27 -19.40 9.53 -0.04
C SER A 27 -19.09 10.06 1.37
N GLU A 28 -19.95 10.92 1.92
CA GLU A 28 -19.83 11.40 3.32
C GLU A 28 -19.76 10.24 4.33
N ARG A 29 -20.43 9.12 4.05
CA ARG A 29 -20.35 7.90 4.88
C ARG A 29 -18.96 7.29 4.88
N ILE A 30 -18.27 7.32 3.73
CA ILE A 30 -16.90 6.85 3.57
C ILE A 30 -15.93 7.86 4.21
N LYS A 31 -16.14 9.17 4.07
CA LYS A 31 -15.35 10.22 4.74
C LYS A 31 -15.41 10.09 6.27
N ASN A 32 -16.58 9.78 6.83
CA ASN A 32 -16.72 9.49 8.27
C ASN A 32 -16.11 8.14 8.67
N ARG A 33 -16.22 7.11 7.82
CA ARG A 33 -15.54 5.81 8.01
C ARG A 33 -14.03 5.92 7.80
N TRP A 34 -13.54 7.00 7.20
CA TRP A 34 -12.13 7.27 6.98
C TRP A 34 -11.37 7.46 8.29
N ARG A 35 -12.04 7.94 9.35
CA ARG A 35 -11.47 7.90 10.72
C ARG A 35 -11.26 6.47 11.23
N ASN A 36 -11.85 5.47 10.56
CA ASN A 36 -11.79 4.05 10.90
C ASN A 36 -11.10 3.21 9.80
N GLN A 37 -10.15 3.77 9.02
CA GLN A 37 -9.36 3.04 7.99
C GLN A 37 -8.81 1.70 8.48
N ARG A 38 -8.45 1.64 9.76
CA ARG A 38 -8.02 0.42 10.47
C ARG A 38 -8.98 -0.77 10.31
N LEU A 39 -10.29 -0.56 10.19
CA LEU A 39 -11.25 -1.65 10.04
C LEU A 39 -11.06 -2.45 8.74
N SER A 40 -10.78 -1.76 7.63
CA SER A 40 -10.57 -2.43 6.34
C SER A 40 -9.25 -3.20 6.32
N ALA A 41 -8.21 -2.62 6.93
CA ALA A 41 -6.92 -3.28 7.07
C ALA A 41 -6.98 -4.50 8.00
N HIS A 42 -7.66 -4.38 9.15
CA HIS A 42 -7.87 -5.51 10.06
C HIS A 42 -8.69 -6.63 9.42
N PHE A 43 -9.77 -6.29 8.71
CA PHE A 43 -10.56 -7.28 7.96
C PHE A 43 -9.70 -8.02 6.93
N MET A 44 -8.84 -7.30 6.20
CA MET A 44 -7.92 -7.92 5.24
C MET A 44 -6.91 -8.84 5.93
N ALA A 45 -6.32 -8.41 7.05
CA ALA A 45 -5.42 -9.26 7.84
C ALA A 45 -6.10 -10.52 8.38
N ASP A 46 -7.35 -10.41 8.87
CA ASP A 46 -8.14 -11.56 9.30
C ASP A 46 -8.47 -12.50 8.14
N TYR A 47 -8.81 -11.96 6.98
CA TYR A 47 -9.06 -12.74 5.78
C TYR A 47 -7.83 -13.55 5.36
N ILE A 48 -6.66 -12.89 5.27
CA ILE A 48 -5.38 -13.52 4.90
C ILE A 48 -4.98 -14.61 5.90
N GLY A 49 -5.25 -14.42 7.19
CA GLY A 49 -4.97 -15.42 8.21
C GLY A 49 -5.57 -16.81 7.94
N ASN A 50 -6.62 -16.91 7.12
CA ASN A 50 -7.23 -18.20 6.74
C ASN A 50 -6.43 -18.97 5.67
N PHE A 51 -5.50 -18.30 4.99
CA PHE A 51 -4.65 -18.89 3.94
C PHE A 51 -3.28 -19.33 4.47
N LEU A 52 -2.98 -19.01 5.74
CA LEU A 52 -1.72 -19.36 6.38
C LEU A 52 -1.78 -20.80 6.91
N PRO A 53 -0.69 -21.57 6.82
CA PRO A 53 -0.61 -22.88 7.46
C PRO A 53 -0.82 -22.71 8.97
N LEU A 54 -1.74 -23.49 9.52
CA LEU A 54 -2.13 -23.47 10.94
C LEU A 54 -1.92 -24.87 11.54
N ASP A 55 -0.74 -25.14 12.10
CA ASP A 55 -0.58 -26.18 13.11
C ASP A 55 -0.90 -25.60 14.49
N LYS A 56 -2.10 -25.91 14.99
CA LYS A 56 -2.61 -25.39 16.26
C LYS A 56 -1.85 -25.94 17.48
N ASP A 57 -1.07 -26.99 17.29
CA ASP A 57 -0.25 -27.59 18.35
C ASP A 57 1.18 -27.01 18.36
N ASN A 58 1.50 -26.07 17.46
CA ASN A 58 2.79 -25.39 17.37
C ASN A 58 2.69 -23.90 17.78
N PRO A 59 3.10 -23.54 19.01
CA PRO A 59 3.09 -22.14 19.47
C PRO A 59 3.92 -21.17 18.63
N GLU A 60 4.94 -21.66 17.90
CA GLU A 60 5.75 -20.82 17.00
C GLU A 60 4.95 -20.40 15.76
N GLU A 61 4.05 -21.26 15.25
CA GLU A 61 3.17 -20.94 14.12
C GLU A 61 2.08 -19.94 14.52
N GLU A 62 1.51 -20.07 15.71
CA GLU A 62 0.55 -19.08 16.22
C GLU A 62 1.17 -17.68 16.33
N LYS A 63 2.43 -17.60 16.81
CA LYS A 63 3.18 -16.35 16.88
C LYS A 63 3.44 -15.77 15.49
N ARG A 64 3.93 -16.59 14.55
CA ARG A 64 4.20 -16.17 13.16
C ARG A 64 2.94 -15.61 12.49
N ILE A 65 1.80 -16.28 12.65
CA ILE A 65 0.52 -15.82 12.10
C ILE A 65 0.12 -14.46 12.69
N LYS A 66 0.31 -14.26 13.98
CA LYS A 66 0.03 -12.97 14.63
C LYS A 66 0.93 -11.86 14.08
N GLU A 67 2.21 -12.14 13.85
CA GLU A 67 3.16 -11.21 13.24
C GLU A 67 2.77 -10.85 11.81
N ILE A 68 2.44 -11.84 10.97
CA ILE A 68 1.95 -11.62 9.60
C ILE A 68 0.69 -10.78 9.58
N LYS A 69 -0.29 -11.10 10.44
CA LYS A 69 -1.53 -10.31 10.54
C LYS A 69 -1.26 -8.86 10.96
N GLY A 70 -0.30 -8.66 11.87
CA GLY A 70 0.18 -7.34 12.25
C GLY A 70 0.77 -6.57 11.07
N ALA A 71 1.69 -7.22 10.32
CA ALA A 71 2.33 -6.65 9.14
C ALA A 71 1.32 -6.28 8.05
N VAL A 72 0.45 -7.21 7.67
CA VAL A 72 -0.62 -6.96 6.68
C VAL A 72 -1.50 -5.81 7.14
N SER A 73 -1.93 -5.81 8.40
CA SER A 73 -2.83 -4.76 8.91
C SER A 73 -2.17 -3.40 8.92
N TYR A 74 -0.86 -3.32 9.21
CA TYR A 74 -0.12 -2.06 9.13
C TYR A 74 0.00 -1.61 7.67
N ILE A 75 0.53 -2.46 6.80
CA ILE A 75 0.79 -2.16 5.39
C ILE A 75 -0.50 -1.75 4.66
N ALA A 76 -1.57 -2.54 4.81
CA ALA A 76 -2.85 -2.24 4.19
C ALA A 76 -3.45 -0.91 4.69
N ASN A 77 -3.23 -0.56 5.96
CA ASN A 77 -3.70 0.71 6.51
C ASN A 77 -2.94 1.88 5.88
N GLU A 78 -1.62 1.85 5.92
CA GLU A 78 -0.76 2.92 5.38
C GLU A 78 -0.96 3.11 3.86
N LEU A 79 -1.04 2.03 3.09
CA LEU A 79 -1.31 2.10 1.65
C LEU A 79 -2.70 2.68 1.35
N LEU A 80 -3.72 2.32 2.15
CA LEU A 80 -5.08 2.81 1.97
C LEU A 80 -5.21 4.27 2.39
N GLU A 81 -4.53 4.67 3.47
CA GLU A 81 -4.46 6.05 3.94
C GLU A 81 -3.90 6.94 2.83
N ASN A 82 -2.74 6.57 2.28
CA ASN A 82 -2.10 7.26 1.17
C ASN A 82 -3.01 7.32 -0.07
N ALA A 83 -3.58 6.19 -0.49
CA ALA A 83 -4.44 6.12 -1.66
C ALA A 83 -5.68 7.02 -1.55
N MET A 84 -6.25 7.14 -0.35
CA MET A 84 -7.40 8.01 -0.11
C MET A 84 -7.00 9.47 0.02
N LYS A 85 -5.89 9.78 0.72
CA LYS A 85 -5.39 11.14 0.94
C LYS A 85 -5.04 11.83 -0.37
N PHE A 86 -4.41 11.11 -1.29
CA PHE A 86 -3.98 11.63 -2.58
C PHE A 86 -4.98 11.34 -3.72
N HIS A 87 -6.20 10.93 -3.39
CA HIS A 87 -7.22 10.65 -4.39
C HIS A 87 -7.76 11.94 -5.04
N LEU A 88 -7.82 11.97 -6.37
CA LEU A 88 -8.46 13.05 -7.11
C LEU A 88 -9.99 12.92 -7.03
N GLU A 89 -10.63 13.65 -6.11
CA GLU A 89 -12.09 13.61 -5.90
C GLU A 89 -12.88 13.90 -7.20
N ALA A 90 -12.37 14.80 -8.04
CA ALA A 90 -13.01 15.18 -9.32
C ALA A 90 -13.07 14.04 -10.35
N SER A 91 -12.27 12.97 -10.18
CA SER A 91 -12.20 11.86 -11.12
C SER A 91 -13.44 10.97 -11.12
N ASN A 92 -14.28 11.01 -10.07
CA ASN A 92 -15.37 10.07 -9.84
C ASN A 92 -14.96 8.58 -9.89
N THR A 93 -13.68 8.29 -9.73
CA THR A 93 -13.16 6.91 -9.68
C THR A 93 -13.22 6.37 -8.26
N LYS A 94 -13.11 5.04 -8.12
CA LYS A 94 -13.08 4.38 -6.81
C LYS A 94 -11.64 4.20 -6.36
N VAL A 95 -11.42 4.29 -5.04
CA VAL A 95 -10.19 3.78 -4.43
C VAL A 95 -10.36 2.28 -4.22
N LYS A 96 -9.32 1.50 -4.49
CA LYS A 96 -9.30 0.07 -4.20
C LYS A 96 -8.20 -0.27 -3.19
N LEU A 97 -8.46 -1.28 -2.38
CA LEU A 97 -7.50 -2.01 -1.58
C LEU A 97 -7.66 -3.49 -1.93
N GLY A 98 -6.58 -4.17 -2.25
CA GLY A 98 -6.64 -5.58 -2.60
C GLY A 98 -5.44 -6.37 -2.12
N VAL A 99 -5.60 -7.68 -2.16
CA VAL A 99 -4.53 -8.65 -1.92
C VAL A 99 -4.54 -9.71 -3.00
N HIS A 100 -3.35 -10.09 -3.46
CA HIS A 100 -3.10 -11.30 -4.23
C HIS A 100 -2.14 -12.22 -3.46
N PHE A 101 -2.33 -13.53 -3.62
CA PHE A 101 -1.39 -14.54 -3.16
C PHE A 101 -0.52 -14.99 -4.33
N LEU A 102 0.76 -15.21 -4.07
CA LEU A 102 1.72 -15.70 -5.06
C LEU A 102 2.37 -16.96 -4.49
N ASP A 103 2.12 -18.09 -5.17
CA ASP A 103 2.78 -19.35 -4.84
C ASP A 103 4.20 -19.34 -5.43
N ALA A 104 5.18 -19.00 -4.58
CA ALA A 104 6.60 -19.16 -4.85
C ALA A 104 7.17 -20.30 -3.96
N ALA A 105 8.49 -20.34 -3.73
CA ALA A 105 9.07 -21.26 -2.75
C ALA A 105 8.59 -20.99 -1.32
N GLU A 106 8.18 -19.75 -1.06
CA GLU A 106 7.50 -19.26 0.15
C GLU A 106 6.23 -18.53 -0.29
N LEU A 107 5.22 -18.43 0.59
CA LEU A 107 3.99 -17.72 0.28
C LEU A 107 4.30 -16.22 0.26
N ILE A 108 4.02 -15.54 -0.87
CA ILE A 108 4.15 -14.07 -0.95
C ILE A 108 2.75 -13.46 -1.01
N VAL A 109 2.52 -12.49 -0.14
CA VAL A 109 1.29 -11.71 -0.08
C VAL A 109 1.55 -10.35 -0.71
N ALA A 110 0.88 -10.07 -1.83
CA ALA A 110 0.94 -8.80 -2.53
C ALA A 110 -0.26 -7.94 -2.14
N ILE A 111 -0.04 -6.94 -1.28
CA ILE A 111 -1.04 -5.97 -0.85
C ILE A 111 -0.94 -4.76 -1.77
N PHE A 112 -2.06 -4.28 -2.30
CA PHE A 112 -2.02 -3.13 -3.20
C PHE A 112 -3.20 -2.19 -2.98
N THR A 113 -2.97 -0.93 -3.32
CA THR A 113 -4.03 0.07 -3.43
C THR A 113 -4.02 0.73 -4.79
N LYS A 114 -5.20 1.19 -5.21
CA LYS A 114 -5.38 1.88 -6.48
C LYS A 114 -6.19 3.14 -6.26
N ASN A 115 -5.65 4.29 -6.63
CA ASN A 115 -6.35 5.57 -6.61
C ASN A 115 -6.08 6.34 -7.91
N SER A 116 -6.80 7.44 -8.10
CA SER A 116 -6.53 8.40 -9.15
C SER A 116 -5.83 9.63 -8.55
N THR A 117 -5.02 10.29 -9.36
CA THR A 117 -4.42 11.58 -9.08
C THR A 117 -4.34 12.39 -10.39
N ASP A 118 -4.02 13.67 -10.32
CA ASP A 118 -3.72 14.47 -11.51
C ASP A 118 -2.23 14.34 -11.90
N ARG A 119 -1.83 14.93 -13.02
CA ARG A 119 -0.43 14.86 -13.47
C ARG A 119 0.56 15.43 -12.47
N ASN A 120 0.23 16.55 -11.82
CA ASN A 120 1.11 17.19 -10.87
C ASN A 120 1.31 16.33 -9.60
N GLY A 121 0.25 15.69 -9.11
CA GLY A 121 0.30 14.73 -8.03
C GLY A 121 1.12 13.49 -8.39
N ALA A 122 0.95 12.97 -9.61
CA ALA A 122 1.76 11.86 -10.11
C ALA A 122 3.25 12.22 -10.20
N ASP A 123 3.59 13.37 -10.78
CA ASP A 123 4.98 13.81 -10.96
C ASP A 123 5.67 14.01 -9.60
N LYS A 124 5.00 14.65 -8.64
CA LYS A 124 5.51 14.80 -7.27
C LYS A 124 5.74 13.44 -6.61
N PHE A 125 4.83 12.50 -6.79
CA PHE A 125 4.96 11.18 -6.18
C PHE A 125 6.10 10.37 -6.83
N GLN A 126 6.29 10.47 -8.14
CA GLN A 126 7.41 9.85 -8.84
C GLN A 126 8.76 10.38 -8.35
N VAL A 127 8.90 11.70 -8.17
CA VAL A 127 10.12 12.30 -7.60
C VAL A 127 10.37 11.77 -6.19
N PHE A 128 9.32 11.71 -5.36
CA PHE A 128 9.43 11.13 -4.02
C PHE A 128 9.89 9.66 -4.05
N ILE A 129 9.29 8.81 -4.89
CA ILE A 129 9.65 7.40 -5.03
C ILE A 129 11.11 7.25 -5.50
N GLN A 130 11.56 8.08 -6.43
CA GLN A 130 12.95 8.05 -6.89
C GLN A 130 13.93 8.38 -5.77
N THR A 131 13.63 9.38 -4.94
CA THR A 131 14.42 9.68 -3.74
C THR A 131 14.42 8.50 -2.78
N LEU A 132 13.24 7.95 -2.48
CA LEU A 132 13.09 6.80 -1.58
C LEU A 132 13.92 5.59 -2.03
N LEU A 133 13.95 5.30 -3.34
CA LEU A 133 14.69 4.18 -3.91
C LEU A 133 16.21 4.43 -4.06
N ALA A 134 16.64 5.69 -4.01
CA ALA A 134 18.04 6.07 -4.17
C ALA A 134 18.78 6.30 -2.84
N CYS A 135 18.06 6.59 -1.76
CA CYS A 135 18.62 6.87 -0.45
C CYS A 135 18.85 5.60 0.37
N ASP A 136 19.80 5.67 1.30
CA ASP A 136 19.86 4.71 2.40
C ASP A 136 18.61 4.90 3.31
N PRO A 137 17.88 3.83 3.67
CA PRO A 137 16.66 3.95 4.46
C PRO A 137 16.84 4.58 5.84
N GLU A 138 17.99 4.38 6.50
CA GLU A 138 18.27 4.97 7.81
C GLU A 138 18.56 6.47 7.67
N GLU A 139 19.35 6.86 6.67
CA GLU A 139 19.61 8.28 6.37
C GLU A 139 18.32 9.02 5.99
N PHE A 140 17.46 8.41 5.18
CA PHE A 140 16.20 9.03 4.77
C PHE A 140 15.21 9.13 5.94
N TYR A 141 15.21 8.17 6.87
CA TYR A 141 14.42 8.26 8.10
C TYR A 141 14.83 9.45 8.95
N ILE A 142 16.13 9.64 9.18
CA ILE A 142 16.66 10.79 9.93
C ILE A 142 16.26 12.10 9.26
N GLN A 143 16.43 12.21 7.94
CA GLN A 143 16.04 13.41 7.19
C GLN A 143 14.55 13.75 7.34
N GLN A 144 13.68 12.74 7.34
CA GLN A 144 12.24 12.95 7.53
C GLN A 144 11.89 13.40 8.95
N VAL A 145 12.55 12.81 9.96
CA VAL A 145 12.36 13.23 11.36
C VAL A 145 12.84 14.67 11.55
N GLU A 146 14.00 15.03 11.02
CA GLU A 146 14.53 16.40 11.07
C GLU A 146 13.60 17.39 10.36
N ALA A 147 13.15 17.08 9.14
CA ALA A 147 12.21 17.93 8.40
C ALA A 147 10.88 18.15 9.15
N SER A 148 10.36 17.12 9.81
CA SER A 148 9.14 17.21 10.62
C SER A 148 9.31 17.99 11.93
N ALA A 149 10.54 18.10 12.44
CA ALA A 149 10.87 18.89 13.62
C ALA A 149 11.06 20.38 13.28
N GLU A 150 11.49 20.68 12.05
CA GLU A 150 11.67 22.04 11.54
C GLU A 150 10.35 22.70 11.09
N ASP A 151 9.37 21.91 10.66
CA ASP A 151 8.02 22.36 10.34
C ASP A 151 6.98 21.38 10.90
N GLU A 152 6.25 21.78 11.95
CA GLU A 152 5.18 20.96 12.55
C GLU A 152 4.06 20.62 11.55
N ASN A 153 3.96 21.34 10.42
CA ASN A 153 3.03 21.04 9.33
C ASN A 153 3.69 20.25 8.17
N ALA A 154 5.00 19.98 8.22
CA ALA A 154 5.63 19.05 7.30
C ALA A 154 5.07 17.66 7.61
N GLU A 155 4.08 17.26 6.82
CA GLU A 155 3.54 15.92 6.85
C GLU A 155 4.71 14.94 6.72
N MET A 156 4.83 13.98 7.65
CA MET A 156 5.80 12.88 7.63
C MET A 156 5.52 11.88 6.50
N SER A 157 5.33 12.40 5.29
CA SER A 157 5.03 11.66 4.08
C SER A 157 6.26 10.84 3.72
N GLY A 158 6.15 9.52 3.84
CA GLY A 158 7.22 8.59 3.53
C GLY A 158 7.67 7.70 4.69
N LEU A 159 7.36 8.06 5.94
CA LEU A 159 7.64 7.19 7.09
C LEU A 159 6.87 5.87 7.01
N GLY A 160 5.64 5.89 6.47
CA GLY A 160 4.88 4.66 6.23
C GLY A 160 5.66 3.68 5.35
N PHE A 161 6.19 4.15 4.21
CA PHE A 161 6.99 3.31 3.31
C PHE A 161 8.33 2.87 3.93
N LEU A 162 9.01 3.74 4.67
CA LEU A 162 10.23 3.37 5.40
C LEU A 162 9.98 2.30 6.45
N THR A 163 8.88 2.41 7.21
CA THR A 163 8.47 1.38 8.18
C THR A 163 8.18 0.05 7.47
N MET A 164 7.53 0.07 6.30
CA MET A 164 7.32 -1.15 5.49
C MET A 164 8.64 -1.83 5.11
N ILE A 165 9.64 -1.05 4.69
CA ILE A 165 10.96 -1.57 4.29
C ILE A 165 11.72 -2.10 5.51
N ASN A 166 11.82 -1.30 6.57
CA ASN A 166 12.72 -1.59 7.70
C ASN A 166 12.15 -2.63 8.67
N ASP A 167 10.87 -2.50 9.05
CA ASP A 167 10.26 -3.34 10.09
C ASP A 167 9.63 -4.62 9.52
N TYR A 168 9.20 -4.57 8.26
CA TYR A 168 8.48 -5.67 7.61
C TYR A 168 9.20 -6.25 6.38
N GLN A 169 10.38 -5.73 6.01
CA GLN A 169 11.16 -6.17 4.85
C GLN A 169 10.34 -6.21 3.55
N ALA A 170 9.35 -5.32 3.43
CA ALA A 170 8.42 -5.37 2.33
C ALA A 170 9.07 -4.85 1.03
N GLY A 171 8.91 -5.61 -0.06
CA GLY A 171 9.25 -5.13 -1.41
C GLY A 171 8.18 -4.14 -1.88
N LEU A 172 8.57 -2.91 -2.21
CA LEU A 172 7.62 -1.87 -2.61
C LEU A 172 7.66 -1.65 -4.13
N GLY A 173 6.49 -1.45 -4.73
CA GLY A 173 6.34 -1.20 -6.15
C GLY A 173 5.21 -0.24 -6.49
N TRP A 174 5.38 0.51 -7.58
CA TRP A 174 4.38 1.46 -8.04
C TRP A 174 4.18 1.41 -9.55
N LYS A 175 2.95 1.69 -9.99
CA LYS A 175 2.60 1.84 -11.40
C LYS A 175 1.70 3.05 -11.62
N PHE A 176 2.05 3.86 -12.61
CA PHE A 176 1.33 5.06 -13.02
C PHE A 176 0.79 4.88 -14.43
N GLU A 177 -0.53 5.00 -14.59
CA GLU A 177 -1.22 4.76 -15.86
C GLU A 177 -2.21 5.88 -16.16
N PRO A 178 -1.98 6.68 -17.22
CA PRO A 178 -2.99 7.64 -17.69
C PRO A 178 -4.27 6.91 -18.10
N GLN A 179 -5.44 7.44 -17.73
CA GLN A 179 -6.70 6.82 -18.12
C GLN A 179 -6.95 7.00 -19.63
N PRO A 180 -7.39 5.96 -20.36
CA PRO A 180 -7.60 6.05 -21.81
C PRO A 180 -8.59 7.15 -22.23
N SER A 181 -9.64 7.36 -21.44
CA SER A 181 -10.69 8.38 -21.69
C SER A 181 -10.39 9.75 -21.09
N ALA A 182 -9.39 9.86 -20.21
CA ALA A 182 -9.04 11.08 -19.49
C ALA A 182 -7.53 11.07 -19.15
N PRO A 183 -6.64 11.34 -20.13
CA PRO A 183 -5.19 11.21 -19.95
C PRO A 183 -4.56 12.18 -18.93
N GLU A 184 -5.32 13.15 -18.43
CA GLU A 184 -4.99 14.03 -17.32
C GLU A 184 -5.18 13.36 -15.95
N ILE A 185 -6.01 12.32 -15.89
CA ILE A 185 -6.22 11.49 -14.71
C ILE A 185 -5.24 10.32 -14.77
N ILE A 186 -4.36 10.26 -13.77
CA ILE A 186 -3.38 9.20 -13.63
C ILE A 186 -3.88 8.23 -12.58
N THR A 187 -3.98 6.97 -12.96
CA THR A 187 -4.25 5.89 -12.03
C THR A 187 -2.94 5.43 -11.42
N VAL A 188 -2.85 5.47 -10.11
CA VAL A 188 -1.68 5.04 -9.34
C VAL A 188 -2.01 3.73 -8.67
N THR A 189 -1.16 2.73 -8.86
CA THR A 189 -1.19 1.49 -8.10
C THR A 189 0.04 1.46 -7.22
N SER A 190 -0.14 1.38 -5.90
CA SER A 190 0.96 1.18 -4.93
C SER A 190 0.86 -0.24 -4.41
N MET A 191 1.99 -0.93 -4.28
CA MET A 191 2.07 -2.34 -3.94
C MET A 191 3.16 -2.57 -2.89
N ALA A 192 2.87 -3.47 -1.96
CA ALA A 192 3.82 -4.02 -1.01
C ALA A 192 3.77 -5.55 -1.07
N LEU A 193 4.94 -6.17 -1.16
CA LEU A 193 5.16 -7.60 -1.18
C LEU A 193 5.70 -8.02 0.17
N VAL A 194 5.02 -8.95 0.85
CA VAL A 194 5.44 -9.49 2.13
C VAL A 194 5.64 -11.00 1.98
N SER A 195 6.83 -11.48 2.34
CA SER A 195 7.10 -12.91 2.47
C SER A 195 6.48 -13.43 3.77
N VAL A 196 5.77 -14.54 3.68
CA VAL A 196 4.89 -15.03 4.75
C VAL A 196 5.32 -16.38 5.27
#